data_AF-A0AAI8MN68-F1
#
_entry.id   AF-A0AAI8MN68-F1
#
_cell.length_a   1.000
_cell.length_b   1.000
_cell.length_c   1.000
_cell.angle_alpha   90.00
_cell.angle_beta   90.00
_cell.angle_gamma   90.00
#
_symmetry.space_group_name_H-M   'P 1'
#
loop_
_entity.id
_entity.type
_entity.pdbx_description
1 polymer ?
#
loop_
_entity_poly.entity_id
_entity_poly.type
_entity_poly.pdbx_seq_one_letter_code
_entity_poly.pdbx_strand_id
1 'polypeptide(L)'
;MYSKNDNIAFRQELQNFKKNGIVVMQVSGWGNAYGHTTLWSGDEQRFIGGTDYLIDGGTNVVVTKFYFWTLDNEKNNISNIAIV
;
A
#
# COMPACT_ATOMS: atom_id res chain seq x y z
N MET A 1 0.90 6.79 8.80
CA MET A 1 0.63 5.80 9.86
C MET A 1 1.77 5.80 10.85
N TYR A 2 1.51 5.63 12.15
CA TYR A 2 2.49 5.77 13.22
C TYR A 2 2.75 4.47 14.00
N SER A 3 1.82 3.51 13.90
CA SER A 3 1.91 2.23 14.61
C SER A 3 1.56 1.03 13.71
N LYS A 4 1.86 -0.18 14.18
CA LYS A 4 1.43 -1.41 13.50
C LYS A 4 -0.10 -1.57 13.48
N ASN A 5 -0.78 -1.13 14.54
CA ASN A 5 -2.24 -1.15 14.60
C ASN A 5 -2.85 -0.20 13.57
N ASP A 6 -2.23 0.97 13.34
CA ASP A 6 -2.66 1.91 12.29
C ASP A 6 -2.56 1.25 10.91
N ASN A 7 -1.49 0.49 10.65
CA ASN A 7 -1.34 -0.23 9.39
C ASN A 7 -2.43 -1.28 9.19
N ILE A 8 -2.78 -2.03 10.24
CA ILE A 8 -3.84 -3.03 10.20
C ILE A 8 -5.20 -2.36 9.93
N ALA A 9 -5.49 -1.24 10.61
CA ALA A 9 -6.72 -0.49 10.39
C ALA A 9 -6.79 0.06 8.96
N PHE A 10 -5.74 0.72 8.49
CA PHE A 10 -5.66 1.21 7.12
C PHE A 10 -5.76 0.08 6.08
N ARG A 11 -5.20 -1.10 6.36
CA ARG A 11 -5.31 -2.26 5.47
C ARG A 11 -6.76 -2.71 5.27
N GLN A 12 -7.60 -2.59 6.29
CA GLN A 12 -9.03 -2.87 6.22
C GLN A 12 -9.76 -1.80 5.40
N GLU A 13 -9.39 -0.52 5.55
CA GLU A 13 -9.92 0.57 4.72
C GLU A 13 -9.56 0.39 3.24
N LEU A 14 -8.29 0.09 2.95
CA LEU A 14 -7.79 -0.18 1.60
C LEU A 14 -8.52 -1.35 0.95
N GLN A 15 -8.91 -2.36 1.74
CA GLN A 15 -9.71 -3.49 1.26
C GLN A 15 -11.06 -3.06 0.70
N ASN A 16 -11.66 -2.01 1.25
CA ASN A 16 -12.92 -1.45 0.75
C ASN A 16 -12.71 -0.58 -0.50
N PHE A 17 -11.46 -0.23 -0.83
CA PHE A 17 -11.10 0.53 -2.01
C PHE A 17 -10.95 -0.40 -3.24
N LYS A 18 -12.04 -0.50 -4.01
CA LYS A 18 -12.18 -1.38 -5.19
C LYS A 18 -11.52 -0.83 -6.46
N LYS A 19 -10.27 -0.36 -6.33
CA LYS A 19 -9.48 0.18 -7.42
C LYS A 19 -8.16 -0.55 -7.56
N ASN A 20 -7.76 -0.83 -8.78
CA ASN A 20 -6.43 -1.35 -9.09
C ASN A 20 -5.43 -0.19 -9.13
N GLY A 21 -4.19 -0.40 -8.72
CA GLY A 21 -3.24 0.70 -8.66
C GLY A 21 -1.79 0.32 -8.39
N ILE A 22 -0.91 1.31 -8.59
CA ILE A 22 0.46 1.28 -8.13
C ILE A 22 0.49 1.79 -6.69
N VAL A 23 1.23 1.08 -5.85
CA VAL A 23 1.44 1.42 -4.44
C VAL A 23 2.91 1.68 -4.19
N VAL A 24 3.20 2.79 -3.51
CA VAL A 24 4.53 3.09 -2.96
C VAL A 24 4.40 3.26 -1.46
N MET A 25 5.21 2.52 -0.71
CA MET A 25 5.23 2.52 0.75
C MET A 25 6.58 3.00 1.25
N GLN A 26 6.57 3.93 2.21
CA GLN A 26 7.75 4.20 3.04
C GLN A 26 7.70 3.28 4.25
N VAL A 27 8.76 2.52 4.51
CA VAL A 27 8.79 1.48 5.54
C VAL A 27 9.89 1.77 6.56
N SER A 28 9.53 1.75 7.83
CA SER A 28 10.45 1.77 8.97
C SER A 28 10.73 0.34 9.44
N GLY A 29 11.93 0.11 9.99
CA GLY A 29 12.36 -1.18 10.53
C GLY A 29 13.20 -2.04 9.57
N TRP A 30 13.44 -1.58 8.34
CA TRP A 30 14.34 -2.24 7.39
C TRP A 30 15.76 -1.69 7.48
N GLY A 31 16.75 -2.57 7.31
CA GLY A 31 18.17 -2.20 7.34
C GLY A 31 18.77 -1.88 5.97
N ASN A 32 18.17 -2.36 4.88
CA ASN A 32 18.74 -2.30 3.53
C ASN A 32 17.86 -1.58 2.50
N ALA A 33 16.68 -1.10 2.90
CA ALA A 33 15.77 -0.35 2.05
C ALA A 33 14.90 0.58 2.90
N TYR A 34 14.38 1.64 2.29
CA TYR A 34 13.53 2.64 2.95
C TYR A 34 12.05 2.52 2.57
N GLY A 35 11.72 1.63 1.65
CA GLY A 35 10.38 1.52 1.12
C GLY A 35 10.21 0.43 0.08
N HIS A 36 8.97 0.22 -0.34
CA HIS A 36 8.60 -0.81 -1.29
C HIS A 36 7.60 -0.27 -2.31
N THR A 37 7.76 -0.66 -3.56
CA THR A 37 6.79 -0.37 -4.62
C THR A 37 6.22 -1.68 -5.13
N THR A 38 4.90 -1.76 -5.21
CA THR A 38 4.19 -2.95 -5.68
C THR A 38 2.87 -2.53 -6.34
N LEU A 39 2.09 -3.50 -6.81
CA LEU A 39 0.76 -3.30 -7.35
C LEU A 39 -0.29 -3.75 -6.34
N TRP A 40 -1.42 -3.06 -6.30
CA TRP A 40 -2.61 -3.45 -5.56
C TRP A 40 -3.72 -3.82 -6.54
N SER A 41 -4.32 -4.98 -6.33
CA SER A 41 -5.57 -5.36 -6.99
C SER A 41 -6.74 -5.06 -6.05
N GLY A 42 -7.59 -4.12 -6.46
CA GLY A 42 -8.84 -3.82 -5.78
C GLY A 42 -9.90 -4.91 -5.98
N ASP A 43 -9.79 -5.66 -7.08
CA ASP A 43 -10.66 -6.81 -7.37
C ASP A 43 -10.36 -7.97 -6.42
N GLU A 44 -9.07 -8.30 -6.26
CA GLU A 44 -8.61 -9.38 -5.38
C GLU A 44 -8.33 -8.91 -3.94
N GLN A 45 -8.42 -7.61 -3.68
CA GLN A 45 -8.15 -6.97 -2.39
C GLN A 45 -6.80 -7.37 -1.77
N ARG A 46 -5.76 -7.45 -2.61
CA ARG A 46 -4.41 -7.86 -2.21
C ARG A 46 -3.33 -7.21 -3.07
N PHE A 47 -2.11 -7.23 -2.55
CA PHE A 47 -0.92 -6.87 -3.32
C PHE A 47 -0.60 -7.96 -4.35
N ILE A 48 -0.30 -7.54 -5.57
CA ILE A 48 0.09 -8.39 -6.69
C ILE A 48 1.61 -8.48 -6.71
N GLY A 49 2.12 -9.41 -5.91
CA GLY A 49 3.56 -9.66 -5.75
C GLY A 49 4.12 -9.06 -4.47
N GLY A 50 4.90 -9.87 -3.75
CA GLY A 50 5.56 -9.49 -2.50
C GLY A 50 4.74 -9.72 -1.24
N THR A 51 5.29 -9.26 -0.12
CA THR A 51 4.71 -9.37 1.22
C THR A 51 3.77 -8.19 1.50
N ASP A 52 2.67 -8.45 2.20
CA ASP A 52 1.82 -7.38 2.73
C ASP A 52 2.45 -6.75 3.96
N TYR A 53 3.22 -5.68 3.76
CA TYR A 53 3.93 -5.01 4.84
C TYR A 53 3.02 -4.23 5.80
N LEU A 54 1.75 -4.01 5.46
CA LEU A 54 0.79 -3.42 6.40
C LEU A 54 0.51 -4.40 7.55
N ILE A 55 0.38 -5.69 7.25
CA ILE A 55 0.07 -6.74 8.24
C ILE A 55 1.23 -7.69 8.55
N ASP A 56 2.42 -7.44 7.99
CA ASP A 56 3.61 -8.27 8.23
C ASP A 56 3.87 -8.54 9.73
N GLY A 57 4.15 -9.79 10.09
CA GLY A 57 4.28 -10.22 11.48
C GLY A 57 5.56 -9.76 12.18
N GLY A 58 6.50 -9.17 11.44
CA GLY A 58 7.70 -8.56 12.00
C GLY A 58 7.35 -7.37 12.90
N THR A 59 7.62 -7.50 14.20
CA THR A 59 7.23 -6.50 15.23
C THR A 59 7.79 -5.10 14.98
N ASN A 60 8.86 -4.98 14.18
CA ASN A 60 9.55 -3.71 13.93
C ASN A 60 9.20 -3.10 12.57
N VAL A 61 8.43 -3.79 11.72
CA VAL A 61 8.12 -3.32 10.36
C VAL A 61 6.83 -2.50 10.36
N VAL A 62 6.99 -1.20 10.13
CA VAL A 62 5.87 -0.23 10.10
C VAL A 62 5.92 0.57 8.79
N VAL A 63 4.89 0.43 7.96
CA VAL A 63 4.62 1.38 6.87
C VAL A 63 4.28 2.73 7.48
N THR A 64 5.06 3.77 7.17
CA THR A 64 4.89 5.11 7.73
C THR A 64 4.13 6.04 6.78
N LYS A 65 4.29 5.82 5.47
CA LYS A 65 3.56 6.53 4.40
C LYS A 65 3.11 5.54 3.33
N PHE A 66 1.94 5.79 2.76
CA PHE A 66 1.34 4.98 1.72
C PHE A 66 0.82 5.88 0.62
N TYR A 67 1.28 5.66 -0.61
CA TYR A 67 0.88 6.42 -1.78
C TYR A 67 0.24 5.47 -2.79
N PHE A 68 -0.86 5.91 -3.38
CA PHE A 68 -1.65 5.12 -4.33
C PHE A 68 -1.90 5.90 -5.62
N TRP A 69 -1.64 5.25 -6.75
CA TRP A 69 -2.02 5.75 -8.08
C TRP A 69 -2.95 4.75 -8.74
N THR A 70 -4.17 5.19 -9.04
CA THR A 70 -5.17 4.36 -9.70
C THR A 70 -4.74 4.04 -11.13
N LEU A 71 -4.88 2.77 -11.49
CA LEU A 71 -4.76 2.28 -12.85
C LEU A 71 -6.19 2.08 -13.39
N ASP A 72 -6.77 3.15 -13.95
CA ASP A 72 -8.06 3.05 -14.64
C ASP A 72 -7.82 2.69 -16.12
N ASN A 73 -8.66 1.79 -16.65
CA ASN A 73 -8.61 1.36 -18.06
C ASN A 73 -9.13 2.42 -19.05
N GLU A 74 -9.58 3.58 -18.56
CA GLU A 74 -9.95 4.71 -19.40
C GLU A 74 -8.68 5.43 -19.88
N LYS A 75 -8.11 4.92 -20.98
CA LYS A 75 -7.14 5.57 -21.87
C LYS A 75 -6.20 6.60 -21.18
N ASN A 76 -5.06 6.11 -20.70
CA ASN A 76 -3.82 6.90 -20.54
C ASN A 76 -3.86 8.12 -19.59
N ASN A 77 -4.71 8.15 -18.58
CA ASN A 77 -4.62 9.16 -17.52
C ASN A 77 -4.23 8.51 -16.19
N ILE A 78 -3.03 8.84 -15.71
CA ILE A 78 -2.65 8.63 -14.31
C ILE A 78 -3.43 9.67 -13.51
N SER A 79 -4.73 9.41 -13.31
CA SER A 79 -5.64 10.35 -12.67
C SER A 79 -5.46 10.29 -11.15
N ASN A 80 -5.07 11.43 -10.59
CA ASN A 80 -5.15 11.80 -9.18
C ASN A 80 -4.19 11.06 -8.23
N ILE A 81 -3.19 11.81 -7.75
CA ILE A 81 -2.45 11.51 -6.53
C ILE A 81 -3.43 11.65 -5.35
N ALA A 82 -3.79 10.54 -4.72
CA ALA A 82 -4.32 10.58 -3.36
C ALA A 82 -3.12 10.52 -2.41
N ILE A 83 -2.77 11.65 -1.79
CA ILE A 83 -1.94 11.65 -0.59
C ILE A 83 -2.90 11.37 0.57
N VAL A 84 -2.88 10.15 1.10
CA VAL A 84 -3.61 9.80 2.32
C VAL A 84 -2.64 9.78 3.49
#